data_AF-A0A7D5ST17-F1
#
_entry.id   AF-A0A7D5ST17-F1
#
_cell.length_a   1.000
_cell.length_b   1.000
_cell.length_c   1.000
_cell.angle_alpha   90.00
_cell.angle_beta   90.00
_cell.angle_gamma   90.00
#
_symmetry.space_group_name_H-M   'P 1'
#
loop_
_entity.id
_entity.type
_entity.pdbx_description
1 polymer ?
#
loop_
_entity_poly.entity_id
_entity_poly.type
_entity_poly.pdbx_seq_one_letter_code
_entity_poly.pdbx_strand_id
1 'polypeptide(L)'
;MAKKPQKEELGGLPPELQVGDQESPETLKVDDQAYDNSDDDEDGEKLPDGMVPVVVTKGNTVRHDGCDYPENRVFTLPVADAQRLIGLGVVADVEQLRKLALLRSAPAVTVQSGE
;
A
#
# COMPACT_ATOMS: atom_id res chain seq x y z
N MET A 1 69.62 -12.45 -9.52
CA MET A 1 68.84 -13.71 -9.47
C MET A 1 68.37 -13.91 -8.04
N ALA A 2 67.05 -14.15 -7.84
CA ALA A 2 66.36 -14.90 -6.75
C ALA A 2 66.68 -14.60 -5.26
N LYS A 3 65.77 -14.63 -4.27
CA LYS A 3 64.33 -14.93 -4.11
C LYS A 3 63.94 -14.46 -2.68
N LYS A 4 62.63 -14.27 -2.47
CA LYS A 4 61.88 -13.65 -1.37
C LYS A 4 61.99 -14.36 0.01
N PRO A 5 61.73 -13.66 1.14
CA PRO A 5 61.58 -14.26 2.47
C PRO A 5 60.11 -14.65 2.77
N GLN A 6 59.92 -15.27 3.95
CA GLN A 6 58.68 -15.51 4.70
C GLN A 6 58.00 -16.88 4.51
N LYS A 7 58.19 -17.73 5.54
CA LYS A 7 57.25 -18.76 5.98
C LYS A 7 57.02 -18.56 7.47
N GLU A 8 56.09 -17.67 7.80
CA GLU A 8 55.38 -17.70 9.07
C GLU A 8 54.02 -18.31 8.77
N GLU A 9 53.79 -19.49 9.32
CA GLU A 9 52.53 -20.23 9.26
C GLU A 9 51.48 -19.48 10.08
N LEU A 10 50.84 -18.50 9.44
CA LEU A 10 49.68 -17.79 9.97
C LEU A 10 48.41 -18.47 9.44
N GLY A 11 47.75 -19.21 10.32
CA GLY A 11 46.31 -19.45 10.26
C GLY A 11 45.84 -20.38 9.14
N GLY A 12 46.05 -21.68 9.30
CA GLY A 12 45.24 -22.67 8.60
C GLY A 12 43.76 -22.44 8.95
N LEU A 13 42.93 -22.13 7.96
CA LEU A 13 41.50 -21.98 8.12
C LEU A 13 40.89 -23.29 8.66
N PRO A 14 39.87 -23.21 9.55
CA PRO A 14 39.16 -24.39 10.01
C PRO A 14 38.45 -25.07 8.83
N PRO A 15 38.43 -26.41 8.77
CA PRO A 15 37.85 -27.16 7.67
C PRO A 15 36.32 -27.02 7.52
N GLU A 16 35.63 -26.31 8.42
CA GLU A 16 34.20 -26.01 8.27
C GLU A 16 33.90 -24.92 7.21
N LEU A 17 34.93 -24.25 6.66
CA LEU A 17 34.79 -23.19 5.66
C LEU A 17 35.13 -23.61 4.22
N GLN A 18 35.39 -24.90 3.97
CA GLN A 18 35.40 -25.42 2.60
C GLN A 18 33.97 -25.66 2.11
N VAL A 19 33.19 -24.57 1.99
CA VAL A 19 31.96 -24.58 1.22
C VAL A 19 32.37 -24.46 -0.24
N GLY A 20 32.28 -25.59 -0.93
CA GLY A 20 32.49 -25.69 -2.37
C GLY A 20 31.52 -24.78 -3.13
N ASP A 21 32.06 -24.29 -4.23
CA ASP A 21 31.35 -23.89 -5.44
C ASP A 21 30.50 -22.62 -5.35
N GLN A 22 31.20 -21.54 -5.69
CA GLN A 22 30.74 -20.38 -6.45
C GLN A 22 29.45 -20.62 -7.24
N GLU A 23 28.36 -19.99 -6.80
CA GLU A 23 27.45 -19.31 -7.71
C GLU A 23 27.07 -17.98 -7.07
N SER A 24 27.71 -16.92 -7.54
CA SER A 24 27.22 -15.54 -7.44
C SER A 24 26.74 -15.17 -8.83
N PRO A 25 25.63 -14.45 -9.04
CA PRO A 25 25.26 -13.30 -8.21
C PRO A 25 23.75 -13.03 -8.13
N GLU A 26 23.14 -13.02 -6.94
CA GLU A 26 21.89 -12.28 -6.79
C GLU A 26 22.01 -11.31 -5.63
N THR A 27 22.37 -10.09 -6.03
CA THR A 27 22.01 -8.89 -5.30
C THR A 27 20.56 -9.03 -4.84
N LEU A 28 20.36 -9.18 -3.53
CA LEU A 28 19.08 -8.89 -2.89
C LEU A 28 18.82 -7.38 -3.01
N LYS A 29 18.55 -6.94 -4.24
CA LYS A 29 17.61 -5.87 -4.47
C LYS A 29 16.28 -6.54 -4.23
N VAL A 30 15.83 -6.54 -2.97
CA VAL A 30 14.41 -6.72 -2.75
C VAL A 30 13.80 -5.52 -3.46
N ASP A 31 13.24 -5.87 -4.61
CA ASP A 31 12.48 -5.05 -5.51
C ASP A 31 11.81 -3.93 -4.72
N ASP A 32 12.11 -2.70 -5.15
CA ASP A 32 11.14 -1.63 -5.14
C ASP A 32 9.83 -2.32 -5.56
N GLN A 33 8.97 -2.64 -4.60
CA GLN A 33 7.61 -3.06 -4.88
C GLN A 33 7.02 -1.80 -5.50
N ALA A 34 7.27 -1.67 -6.80
CA ALA A 34 6.44 -0.98 -7.74
C ALA A 34 5.09 -1.58 -7.42
N TYR A 35 4.37 -0.84 -6.57
CA TYR A 35 2.94 -0.85 -6.48
C TYR A 35 2.53 -0.72 -7.94
N ASP A 36 2.32 -1.88 -8.57
CA ASP A 36 1.66 -1.99 -9.84
C ASP A 36 0.31 -1.37 -9.55
N ASN A 37 0.25 -0.07 -9.80
CA ASN A 37 -0.94 0.73 -9.75
C ASN A 37 -1.69 0.24 -10.98
N SER A 38 -2.20 -1.00 -10.91
CA SER A 38 -3.29 -1.47 -11.71
C SER A 38 -4.43 -0.58 -11.29
N ASP A 39 -4.44 0.57 -11.96
CA ASP A 39 -5.55 1.45 -12.25
C ASP A 39 -6.65 0.52 -12.77
N ASP A 40 -7.26 -0.21 -11.83
CA ASP A 40 -8.38 -1.09 -12.08
C ASP A 40 -9.54 -0.13 -12.25
N ASP A 41 -9.67 0.19 -13.53
CA ASP A 41 -10.71 0.88 -14.26
C ASP A 41 -11.86 1.44 -13.41
N GLU A 42 -12.16 2.71 -13.67
CA GLU A 42 -13.49 3.32 -13.47
C GLU A 42 -14.55 2.56 -14.30
N ASP A 43 -14.72 1.27 -14.04
CA ASP A 43 -15.72 0.45 -14.69
C ASP A 43 -17.05 0.86 -14.06
N GLY A 44 -17.73 1.75 -14.79
CA GLY A 44 -19.13 2.11 -14.58
C GLY A 44 -20.09 0.93 -14.78
N GLU A 45 -19.64 -0.28 -14.50
CA GLU A 45 -20.46 -1.47 -14.37
C GLU A 45 -21.34 -1.29 -13.14
N LYS A 46 -22.62 -1.46 -13.36
CA LYS A 46 -23.63 -1.43 -12.31
C LYS A 46 -23.22 -2.40 -11.21
N LEU A 47 -22.78 -1.83 -10.07
CA LEU A 47 -22.33 -2.60 -8.91
C LEU A 47 -23.37 -3.68 -8.57
N PRO A 48 -22.92 -4.91 -8.25
CA PRO A 48 -23.84 -5.96 -7.84
C PRO A 48 -24.68 -5.51 -6.65
N ASP A 49 -25.96 -5.90 -6.64
CA ASP A 49 -26.89 -5.58 -5.56
C ASP A 49 -26.31 -6.04 -4.21
N GLY A 50 -26.01 -5.07 -3.33
CA GLY A 50 -25.42 -5.31 -2.01
C GLY A 50 -23.95 -4.92 -1.86
N MET A 51 -23.32 -4.36 -2.89
CA MET A 51 -21.97 -3.81 -2.84
C MET A 51 -22.01 -2.28 -2.93
N VAL A 52 -21.11 -1.62 -2.19
CA VAL A 52 -21.02 -0.16 -2.11
C VAL A 52 -19.59 0.31 -2.40
N PRO A 53 -19.44 1.44 -3.10
CA PRO A 53 -18.14 2.04 -3.33
C PRO A 53 -17.67 2.77 -2.06
N VAL A 54 -16.53 2.35 -1.54
CA VAL A 54 -15.89 2.94 -0.36
C VAL A 54 -14.48 3.39 -0.69
N VAL A 55 -13.98 4.37 0.05
CA VAL A 55 -12.59 4.84 -0.04
C VAL A 55 -11.85 4.52 1.25
N VAL A 56 -10.61 4.03 1.14
CA VAL A 56 -9.75 3.80 2.32
C VAL A 56 -9.33 5.14 2.93
N THR A 57 -9.48 5.28 4.25
CA THR A 57 -9.08 6.51 4.93
C THR A 57 -7.57 6.61 5.07
N LYS A 58 -7.09 7.82 5.35
CA LYS A 58 -5.66 8.11 5.47
C LYS A 58 -4.99 7.27 6.56
N GLY A 59 -3.82 6.71 6.28
CA GLY A 59 -3.03 5.89 7.20
C GLY A 59 -3.50 4.45 7.36
N ASN A 60 -4.44 4.00 6.54
CA ASN A 60 -4.97 2.64 6.58
C ASN A 60 -4.70 1.88 5.27
N THR A 61 -4.68 0.56 5.37
CA THR A 61 -4.61 -0.37 4.25
C THR A 61 -5.63 -1.48 4.49
N VAL A 62 -6.49 -1.75 3.52
CA VAL A 62 -7.52 -2.79 3.61
C VAL A 62 -7.10 -3.98 2.76
N ARG A 63 -7.18 -5.19 3.28
CA ARG A 63 -7.01 -6.41 2.48
C ARG A 63 -8.36 -7.08 2.27
N HIS A 64 -8.80 -7.20 1.03
CA HIS A 64 -10.08 -7.79 0.63
C HIS A 64 -9.93 -8.59 -0.66
N ASP A 65 -10.58 -9.76 -0.75
CA ASP A 65 -10.49 -10.69 -1.89
C ASP A 65 -9.05 -11.04 -2.34
N GLY A 66 -8.10 -11.00 -1.42
CA GLY A 66 -6.68 -11.24 -1.71
C GLY A 66 -5.93 -10.01 -2.25
N CYS A 67 -6.61 -8.91 -2.51
CA CYS A 67 -6.05 -7.63 -2.90
C CYS A 67 -5.85 -6.71 -1.69
N ASP A 68 -4.73 -5.99 -1.65
CA ASP A 68 -4.50 -4.90 -0.70
C ASP A 68 -4.80 -3.54 -1.34
N TYR A 69 -5.63 -2.77 -0.64
CA TYR A 69 -6.10 -1.45 -1.02
C TYR A 69 -5.42 -0.43 -0.09
N PRO A 70 -4.46 0.36 -0.59
CA PRO A 70 -3.78 1.39 0.19
C PRO A 70 -4.73 2.56 0.50
N GLU A 71 -4.25 3.50 1.32
CA GLU A 71 -5.01 4.71 1.66
C GLU A 71 -5.42 5.50 0.41
N ASN A 72 -6.52 6.24 0.51
CA ASN A 72 -7.05 7.08 -0.58
C ASN A 72 -7.46 6.33 -1.86
N ARG A 73 -7.45 4.98 -1.87
CA ARG A 73 -8.04 4.20 -2.97
C ARG A 73 -9.52 3.94 -2.77
N VAL A 74 -10.26 4.04 -3.87
CA VAL A 74 -11.67 3.63 -3.96
C VAL A 74 -11.72 2.16 -4.36
N PHE A 75 -12.61 1.40 -3.74
CA PHE A 75 -12.89 0.00 -4.05
C PHE A 75 -14.30 -0.37 -3.60
N THR A 76 -14.75 -1.57 -3.96
CA THR A 76 -16.11 -2.03 -3.67
C THR A 76 -16.09 -3.03 -2.51
N LEU A 77 -17.07 -2.93 -1.63
CA LEU A 77 -17.25 -3.84 -0.49
C LEU A 77 -18.71 -4.23 -0.32
N PRO A 78 -19.01 -5.42 0.23
CA PRO A 78 -20.34 -5.72 0.71
C PRO A 78 -20.76 -4.74 1.80
N VAL A 79 -22.03 -4.32 1.77
CA VAL A 79 -22.59 -3.32 2.71
C VAL A 79 -22.29 -3.66 4.17
N ALA A 80 -22.35 -4.93 4.55
CA ALA A 80 -22.09 -5.38 5.92
C ALA A 80 -20.65 -5.05 6.39
N ASP A 81 -19.64 -5.36 5.58
CA ASP A 81 -18.24 -5.06 5.91
C ASP A 81 -17.93 -3.57 5.78
N ALA A 82 -18.48 -2.90 4.76
CA ALA A 82 -18.36 -1.47 4.59
C ALA A 82 -18.83 -0.73 5.85
N GLN A 83 -20.03 -1.04 6.35
CA GLN A 83 -20.58 -0.38 7.54
C GLN A 83 -19.72 -0.62 8.80
N ARG A 84 -19.13 -1.82 8.92
CA ARG A 84 -18.21 -2.15 10.02
C ARG A 84 -16.91 -1.34 9.91
N LEU A 85 -16.29 -1.30 8.74
CA LEU A 85 -15.03 -0.59 8.52
C LEU A 85 -15.21 0.94 8.60
N ILE A 86 -16.38 1.47 8.21
CA ILE A 86 -16.76 2.86 8.42
C ILE A 86 -16.86 3.18 9.91
N GLY A 87 -17.52 2.32 10.69
CA GLY A 87 -17.60 2.48 12.15
C GLY A 87 -16.24 2.43 12.85
N LEU A 88 -15.27 1.71 12.27
CA LEU A 88 -13.89 1.65 12.75
C LEU A 88 -13.02 2.81 12.23
N GLY A 89 -13.51 3.61 11.28
CA GLY A 89 -12.77 4.72 10.67
C GLY A 89 -11.70 4.29 9.66
N VAL A 90 -11.72 3.03 9.20
CA VAL A 90 -10.74 2.47 8.24
C VAL A 90 -11.10 2.80 6.80
N VAL A 91 -12.41 2.86 6.49
CA VAL A 91 -12.92 3.26 5.17
C VAL A 91 -14.03 4.31 5.35
N ALA A 92 -14.36 5.02 4.28
CA ALA A 92 -15.45 5.97 4.23
C ALA A 92 -16.33 5.70 3.00
N ASP A 93 -17.63 5.88 3.15
CA ASP A 93 -18.57 5.79 2.03
C ASP A 93 -18.39 7.00 1.10
N VAL A 94 -18.22 6.73 -0.20
CA VAL A 94 -17.94 7.77 -1.20
C VAL A 94 -19.13 8.71 -1.37
N GLU A 95 -20.36 8.20 -1.36
CA GLU A 95 -21.55 9.03 -1.47
C GLU A 95 -21.74 9.94 -0.25
N GLN A 96 -21.52 9.42 0.94
CA GLN A 96 -21.54 10.20 2.17
C GLN A 96 -20.46 11.27 2.17
N LEU A 97 -19.24 10.93 1.74
CA LEU A 97 -18.14 11.89 1.66
C LEU A 97 -18.48 13.03 0.69
N ARG A 98 -19.14 12.72 -0.43
CA ARG A 98 -19.64 13.71 -1.39
C ARG A 98 -20.73 14.60 -0.78
N LYS A 99 -21.70 14.02 -0.07
CA LYS A 99 -22.76 14.77 0.64
C LYS A 99 -22.18 15.69 1.70
N LEU A 100 -21.23 15.20 2.49
CA LEU A 100 -20.53 15.98 3.51
C LEU A 100 -19.69 17.11 2.88
N ALA A 101 -19.02 16.84 1.76
CA ALA A 101 -18.26 17.86 1.04
C ALA A 101 -19.18 18.97 0.52
N LEU A 102 -20.35 18.64 -0.03
CA LEU A 102 -21.36 19.62 -0.46
C LEU A 102 -21.87 20.47 0.72
N LEU A 103 -22.14 19.84 1.86
CA LEU A 103 -22.61 20.53 3.06
C LEU A 103 -21.54 21.47 3.64
N ARG A 104 -20.28 21.01 3.66
CA ARG A 104 -19.13 21.80 4.14
C ARG A 104 -18.75 22.93 3.19
N SER A 105 -18.96 22.74 1.89
CA SER A 105 -18.56 23.70 0.85
C SER A 105 -19.60 24.79 0.60
N ALA A 106 -20.72 24.83 1.33
CA ALA A 106 -21.65 25.94 1.26
C ALA A 106 -20.94 27.22 1.74
N PRO A 107 -20.69 28.22 0.88
CA PRO A 107 -20.16 29.50 1.33
C PRO A 107 -21.20 30.12 2.27
N ALA A 108 -20.78 30.46 3.50
CA ALA A 108 -21.60 31.19 4.44
C ALA A 108 -21.80 32.63 3.94
N VAL A 109 -22.68 32.83 2.97
CA VAL A 109 -23.04 34.15 2.45
C VAL A 109 -24.12 34.73 3.35
N THR A 110 -23.70 35.45 4.39
CA THR A 110 -24.62 36.27 5.19
C THR A 110 -24.82 37.62 4.50
N VAL A 111 -26.03 37.90 4.04
CA VAL A 111 -26.41 39.24 3.61
C VAL A 111 -26.74 40.08 4.85
N GLN A 112 -25.89 41.04 5.20
CA GLN A 112 -26.29 42.11 6.12
C GLN A 112 -27.12 43.09 5.27
N SER A 113 -28.44 42.99 5.35
CA SER A 113 -29.31 44.06 4.89
C SER A 113 -29.06 45.27 5.79
N GLY A 114 -28.23 46.19 5.30
CA GLY A 114 -28.04 47.50 5.87
C GLY A 114 -29.30 48.35 5.72
N GLU A 115 -29.58 49.08 6.79
CA GLU A 115 -30.70 49.99 7.07
C GLU A 115 -31.15 50.91 5.92
#